data_AF-A0A9D7PYR1-F1
#
_entry.id   AF-A0A9D7PYR1-F1
#
_cell.length_a   1.000
_cell.length_b   1.000
_cell.length_c   1.000
_cell.angle_alpha   90.00
_cell.angle_beta   90.00
_cell.angle_gamma   90.00
#
_symmetry.space_group_name_H-M   'P 1'
#
loop_
_entity.id
_entity.type
_entity.pdbx_description
1 polymer ?
#
loop_
_entity_poly.entity_id
_entity_poly.type
_entity_poly.pdbx_seq_one_letter_code
_entity_poly.pdbx_strand_id
1 'polypeptide(L)'
;MALEVMNGVKAKIGNDLAKAPSFDKNIRFGTADSFTVAGNIPSLGMDYAFSYAATKAELNKVTGPVKGMRGYYLMIVKMRQNFDEQKFLAQRNTIRDQILGERRQAAFQQWMETMKKEANVKYFPQN
;
A
#
# COMPACT_ATOMS: atom_id res chain seq x y z
N MET A 1 -25.21 -2.31 -0.16
CA MET A 1 -24.93 -3.07 -1.41
C MET A 1 -23.58 -3.79 -1.38
N ALA A 2 -22.42 -3.20 -1.73
CA ALA A 2 -21.17 -3.98 -1.88
C ALA A 2 -20.68 -4.67 -0.58
N LEU A 3 -20.82 -4.02 0.57
CA LEU A 3 -20.45 -4.60 1.88
C LEU A 3 -21.33 -5.81 2.25
N GLU A 4 -22.64 -5.72 1.98
CA GLU A 4 -23.61 -6.78 2.30
C GLU A 4 -23.38 -8.02 1.43
N VAL A 5 -23.09 -7.81 0.13
CA VAL A 5 -22.71 -8.90 -0.78
C VAL A 5 -21.46 -9.61 -0.26
N MET A 6 -20.43 -8.87 0.15
CA MET A 6 -19.18 -9.46 0.65
C MET A 6 -19.35 -10.21 1.98
N ASN A 7 -20.22 -9.72 2.88
CA ASN A 7 -20.57 -10.44 4.10
C ASN A 7 -21.36 -11.73 3.78
N GLY A 8 -22.31 -11.67 2.85
CA GLY A 8 -23.07 -12.83 2.41
C GLY A 8 -22.21 -13.89 1.73
N VAL A 9 -21.25 -13.48 0.91
CA VAL A 9 -20.29 -14.37 0.26
C VAL A 9 -19.33 -14.97 1.28
N LYS A 10 -18.80 -14.18 2.22
CA LYS A 10 -17.94 -14.68 3.31
C LYS A 10 -18.61 -15.81 4.10
N ALA A 11 -19.90 -15.69 4.41
CA ALA A 11 -20.64 -16.71 5.15
C ALA A 11 -20.76 -18.04 4.38
N LYS A 12 -20.74 -18.01 3.04
CA LYS A 12 -20.91 -19.18 2.18
C LYS A 12 -19.60 -19.85 1.77
N ILE A 13 -18.51 -19.09 1.67
CA ILE A 13 -17.21 -19.60 1.21
C ILE A 13 -16.35 -20.23 2.31
N GLY A 14 -16.67 -19.95 3.58
CA GLY A 14 -15.86 -20.39 4.72
C GLY A 14 -14.44 -19.83 4.61
N ASN A 15 -13.45 -20.71 4.39
CA ASN A 15 -12.04 -20.36 4.28
C ASN A 15 -11.45 -20.54 2.87
N ASP A 16 -12.31 -20.75 1.86
CA ASP A 16 -11.91 -20.98 0.47
C ASP A 16 -12.33 -19.81 -0.43
N LEU A 17 -11.42 -18.86 -0.63
CA LEU A 17 -11.68 -17.67 -1.47
C LEU A 17 -11.88 -18.00 -2.95
N ALA A 18 -11.41 -19.15 -3.44
CA ALA A 18 -11.53 -19.50 -4.86
C ALA A 18 -12.98 -19.76 -5.27
N LYS A 19 -13.86 -20.05 -4.31
CA LYS A 19 -15.30 -20.24 -4.54
C LYS A 19 -16.08 -18.93 -4.64
N ALA A 20 -15.51 -17.80 -4.22
CA ALA A 20 -16.21 -16.51 -4.17
C ALA A 20 -16.74 -16.03 -5.55
N PRO A 21 -16.01 -16.16 -6.67
CA PRO A 21 -16.50 -15.74 -7.99
C PRO A 21 -17.71 -16.54 -8.49
N SER A 22 -17.94 -17.76 -7.98
CA SER A 22 -19.09 -18.59 -8.36
C SER A 22 -20.42 -18.06 -7.79
N PHE A 23 -20.36 -17.23 -6.74
CA PHE A 23 -21.55 -16.66 -6.09
C PHE A 23 -21.93 -15.29 -6.65
N ASP A 24 -21.00 -14.54 -7.22
CA ASP A 24 -21.25 -13.24 -7.84
C ASP A 24 -20.25 -12.97 -8.97
N LYS A 25 -20.76 -12.65 -10.16
CA LYS A 25 -19.97 -12.37 -11.37
C LYS A 25 -19.09 -11.13 -11.25
N ASN A 26 -19.38 -10.23 -10.31
CA ASN A 26 -18.61 -9.01 -10.06
C ASN A 26 -17.39 -9.27 -9.14
N ILE A 27 -17.30 -10.45 -8.53
CA ILE A 27 -16.17 -10.82 -7.67
C ILE A 27 -15.07 -11.42 -8.52
N ARG A 28 -13.85 -10.90 -8.33
CA ARG A 28 -12.64 -11.44 -8.95
C ARG A 28 -11.79 -12.12 -7.89
N PHE A 29 -11.33 -13.32 -8.20
CA PHE A 29 -10.31 -14.01 -7.41
C PHE A 29 -8.93 -13.72 -7.99
N GLY A 30 -7.94 -13.57 -7.12
CA GLY A 30 -6.56 -13.36 -7.51
C GLY A 30 -5.61 -13.62 -6.35
N THR A 31 -4.34 -13.74 -6.69
CA THR A 31 -3.24 -13.91 -5.73
C THR A 31 -2.31 -12.71 -5.83
N ALA A 32 -1.84 -12.25 -4.68
CA ALA A 32 -0.79 -11.25 -4.61
C ALA A 32 0.51 -11.95 -4.17
N ASP A 33 1.60 -11.67 -4.88
CA ASP A 33 2.94 -12.07 -4.45
C ASP A 33 3.41 -11.26 -3.23
N SER A 34 4.67 -11.38 -2.83
CA SER A 34 5.23 -10.59 -1.75
C SER A 34 5.14 -9.08 -2.05
N PHE A 35 4.63 -8.32 -1.08
CA PHE A 35 4.54 -6.87 -1.15
C PHE A 35 4.89 -6.25 0.21
N THR A 36 5.26 -4.97 0.20
CA THR A 36 5.48 -4.19 1.41
C THR A 36 4.26 -3.30 1.69
N VAL A 37 4.12 -2.81 2.93
CA VAL A 37 2.95 -1.99 3.33
C VAL A 37 2.83 -0.71 2.48
N ALA A 38 3.96 -0.11 2.13
CA ALA A 38 4.01 1.09 1.29
C ALA A 38 4.32 0.81 -0.19
N GLY A 39 4.42 -0.46 -0.57
CA GLY A 39 4.79 -0.88 -1.91
C GLY A 39 3.59 -1.03 -2.84
N ASN A 40 3.89 -1.21 -4.12
CA ASN A 40 2.91 -1.62 -5.11
C ASN A 40 2.55 -3.10 -4.89
N ILE A 41 1.25 -3.40 -4.84
CA ILE A 41 0.75 -4.78 -4.75
C ILE A 41 0.54 -5.29 -6.18
N PRO A 42 1.19 -6.39 -6.60
CA PRO A 42 0.95 -6.98 -7.92
C PRO A 42 -0.54 -7.19 -8.17
N SER A 43 -1.00 -6.87 -9.38
CA SER A 43 -2.41 -6.93 -9.82
C SER A 43 -3.39 -5.92 -9.19
N LEU A 44 -3.15 -5.44 -7.97
CA LEU A 44 -4.05 -4.48 -7.28
C LEU A 44 -3.58 -3.03 -7.39
N GLY A 45 -2.29 -2.81 -7.58
CA GLY A 45 -1.68 -1.48 -7.56
C GLY A 45 -1.35 -1.04 -6.13
N MET A 46 -1.30 0.27 -5.91
CA MET A 46 -1.07 0.86 -4.60
C MET A 46 -2.40 1.04 -3.85
N ASP A 47 -2.61 0.28 -2.78
CA ASP A 47 -3.79 0.36 -1.93
C ASP A 47 -3.38 0.15 -0.45
N TYR A 48 -3.18 1.26 0.27
CA TYR A 48 -2.70 1.25 1.65
C TYR A 48 -3.69 0.61 2.63
N ALA A 49 -5.00 0.68 2.34
CA ALA A 49 -6.00 0.07 3.20
C ALA A 49 -5.94 -1.45 3.10
N PHE A 50 -5.74 -1.98 1.89
CA PHE A 50 -5.50 -3.41 1.67
C PHE A 50 -4.20 -3.86 2.34
N SER A 51 -3.08 -3.19 2.06
CA SER A 51 -1.77 -3.60 2.57
C SER A 51 -1.70 -3.55 4.10
N TYR A 52 -2.30 -2.53 4.71
CA TYR A 52 -2.40 -2.41 6.17
C TYR A 52 -3.33 -3.46 6.78
N ALA A 53 -4.47 -3.76 6.16
CA ALA A 53 -5.33 -4.83 6.67
C ALA A 53 -4.63 -6.19 6.63
N ALA A 54 -3.81 -6.46 5.61
CA ALA A 54 -3.02 -7.68 5.51
C ALA A 54 -1.98 -7.83 6.65
N THR A 55 -1.44 -6.73 7.21
CA THR A 55 -0.53 -6.80 8.36
C THR A 55 -1.25 -7.10 9.68
N LYS A 56 -2.56 -6.85 9.76
CA LYS A 56 -3.38 -7.13 10.95
C LYS A 56 -4.15 -8.44 10.86
N ALA A 57 -4.36 -8.97 9.66
CA ALA A 57 -5.10 -10.20 9.44
C ALA A 57 -4.46 -11.40 10.18
N GLU A 58 -5.29 -12.33 10.64
CA GLU A 58 -4.84 -13.62 11.13
C GLU A 58 -4.32 -14.47 9.94
N LEU A 59 -3.24 -15.21 10.17
CA LEU A 59 -2.69 -16.10 9.14
C LEU A 59 -3.68 -17.23 8.83
N ASN A 60 -3.74 -17.61 7.56
CA ASN A 60 -4.56 -18.70 7.03
C ASN A 60 -6.07 -18.58 7.30
N LYS A 61 -6.57 -17.38 7.59
CA LYS A 61 -7.99 -17.12 7.85
C LYS A 61 -8.54 -16.01 6.94
N VAL A 62 -9.77 -16.18 6.47
CA VAL A 62 -10.48 -15.16 5.69
C VAL A 62 -10.81 -13.96 6.57
N THR A 63 -10.35 -12.78 6.15
CA THR A 63 -10.65 -11.51 6.83
C THR A 63 -12.13 -11.12 6.73
N GLY A 64 -12.56 -10.12 7.49
CA GLY A 64 -13.79 -9.39 7.13
C GLY A 64 -13.60 -8.61 5.81
N PRO A 65 -14.69 -8.09 5.21
CA PRO A 65 -14.57 -7.21 4.06
C PRO A 65 -13.75 -5.96 4.41
N VAL A 66 -12.67 -5.74 3.68
CA VAL A 66 -11.80 -4.58 3.83
C VAL A 66 -12.12 -3.58 2.73
N LYS A 67 -12.46 -2.35 3.10
CA LYS A 67 -12.66 -1.27 2.14
C LYS A 67 -11.29 -0.72 1.72
N GLY A 68 -10.97 -0.78 0.43
CA GLY A 68 -9.84 -0.04 -0.13
C GLY A 68 -10.25 0.91 -1.24
N MET A 69 -9.29 1.33 -2.05
CA MET A 69 -9.50 2.41 -3.04
C MET A 69 -10.37 1.99 -4.22
N ARG A 70 -10.26 0.73 -4.65
CA ARG A 70 -10.94 0.21 -5.85
C ARG A 70 -12.18 -0.63 -5.55
N GLY A 71 -12.45 -0.90 -4.28
CA GLY A 71 -13.59 -1.72 -3.87
C GLY A 71 -13.40 -2.35 -2.50
N TYR A 72 -14.14 -3.44 -2.27
CA TYR A 72 -14.04 -4.25 -1.07
C TYR A 72 -13.26 -5.53 -1.35
N TYR A 73 -12.46 -5.96 -0.40
CA TYR A 73 -11.63 -7.15 -0.52
C TYR A 73 -11.91 -8.13 0.61
N LEU A 74 -11.87 -9.42 0.26
CA LEU A 74 -11.67 -10.51 1.22
C LEU A 74 -10.28 -11.08 0.93
N MET A 75 -9.50 -11.33 1.97
CA MET A 75 -8.13 -11.83 1.82
C MET A 75 -7.84 -12.95 2.81
N ILE A 76 -6.89 -13.81 2.43
CA ILE A 76 -6.26 -14.79 3.32
C ILE A 76 -4.77 -14.53 3.25
N VAL A 77 -4.17 -14.20 4.39
CA VAL A 77 -2.72 -14.03 4.48
C VAL A 77 -2.09 -15.39 4.74
N LYS A 78 -1.36 -15.93 3.75
CA LYS A 78 -0.73 -17.26 3.85
C LYS A 78 0.57 -17.23 4.64
N MET A 79 1.34 -16.16 4.46
CA MET A 79 2.63 -15.96 5.10
C MET A 79 2.84 -14.49 5.40
N ARG A 80 3.59 -14.21 6.46
CA ARG A 80 4.07 -12.87 6.81
C ARG A 80 5.53 -12.98 7.18
N GLN A 81 6.36 -12.14 6.60
CA GLN A 81 7.75 -12.05 7.00
C GLN A 81 7.85 -11.22 8.27
N ASN A 82 8.52 -11.76 9.28
CA ASN A 82 8.83 -11.03 10.51
C ASN A 82 9.96 -10.03 10.26
N PHE A 83 10.04 -9.02 11.13
CA PHE A 83 11.16 -8.10 11.14
C PHE A 83 12.47 -8.86 11.34
N ASP A 84 13.44 -8.61 10.46
CA ASP A 84 14.77 -9.19 10.50
C ASP A 84 15.76 -8.13 10.98
N GLU A 85 16.11 -8.20 12.26
CA GLU A 85 16.99 -7.23 12.90
C GLU A 85 18.39 -7.21 12.28
N GLN A 86 18.92 -8.36 11.87
CA GLN A 86 20.26 -8.45 11.26
C GLN A 86 20.29 -7.76 9.89
N LYS A 87 19.26 -7.99 9.06
CA LYS A 87 19.10 -7.26 7.80
C LYS A 87 18.92 -5.76 8.01
N PHE A 88 18.15 -5.37 9.03
CA PHE A 88 17.99 -3.96 9.38
C PHE A 88 19.32 -3.34 9.80
N LEU A 89 20.09 -3.97 10.69
CA LEU A 89 21.37 -3.46 11.15
C LEU A 89 22.37 -3.29 9.99
N ALA A 90 22.40 -4.23 9.05
CA ALA A 90 23.22 -4.15 7.86
C ALA A 90 22.85 -2.96 6.94
N GLN A 91 21.58 -2.57 6.91
CA GLN A 91 21.07 -1.48 6.05
C GLN A 91 20.85 -0.16 6.81
N ARG A 92 20.99 -0.15 8.14
CA ARG A 92 20.62 0.97 9.02
C ARG A 92 21.25 2.29 8.60
N ASN A 93 22.55 2.28 8.30
CA ASN A 93 23.26 3.50 7.91
C ASN A 93 22.79 4.01 6.55
N THR A 94 22.56 3.12 5.59
CA THR A 94 21.99 3.47 4.27
C THR A 94 20.60 4.09 4.41
N ILE A 95 19.72 3.49 5.21
CA ILE A 95 18.37 4.02 5.48
C ILE A 95 18.47 5.40 6.14
N ARG A 96 19.36 5.58 7.12
CA ARG A 96 19.59 6.87 7.78
C ARG A 96 20.04 7.93 6.77
N ASP A 97 21.02 7.60 5.93
CA ASP A 97 21.60 8.56 5.00
C ASP A 97 20.61 8.92 3.87
N GLN A 98 19.77 7.98 3.45
CA GLN A 98 18.65 8.24 2.55
C GLN A 98 17.64 9.22 3.17
N ILE A 99 17.18 8.96 4.39
CA ILE A 99 16.23 9.85 5.10
C ILE A 99 16.85 11.24 5.28
N LEU A 100 18.13 11.33 5.65
CA LEU A 100 18.83 12.60 5.78
C LEU A 100 18.91 13.34 4.45
N GLY A 101 19.21 12.63 3.35
CA GLY A 101 19.24 13.19 2.00
C GLY A 101 17.88 13.76 1.60
N GLU A 102 16.80 13.00 1.78
CA GLU A 102 15.42 13.42 1.49
C GLU A 102 15.04 14.69 2.27
N ARG A 103 15.39 14.76 3.56
CA ARG A 103 15.10 15.93 4.41
C ARG A 103 15.89 17.16 4.02
N ARG A 104 17.19 17.01 3.68
CA ARG A 104 18.03 18.11 3.19
C ARG A 104 17.49 18.65 1.87
N GLN A 105 17.11 17.77 0.95
CA GLN A 105 16.52 18.18 -0.32
C GLN A 105 15.20 18.93 -0.09
N ALA A 106 14.32 18.43 0.77
CA ALA A 106 13.06 19.11 1.10
C ALA A 106 13.29 20.51 1.70
N ALA A 107 14.22 20.64 2.64
CA ALA A 107 14.57 21.93 3.25
C ALA A 107 15.16 22.91 2.23
N PHE A 108 16.04 22.43 1.34
CA PHE A 108 16.63 23.26 0.29
C PHE A 108 15.57 23.74 -0.71
N GLN A 109 14.66 22.87 -1.14
CA GLN A 109 13.55 23.25 -2.02
C GLN A 109 12.65 24.30 -1.35
N GLN A 110 12.31 24.10 -0.08
CA GLN A 110 11.51 25.07 0.67
C GLN A 110 12.22 26.43 0.78
N TRP A 111 13.52 26.44 1.07
CA TRP A 111 14.32 27.65 1.13
C TRP A 111 14.38 28.38 -0.22
N MET A 112 14.60 27.65 -1.31
CA MET A 112 14.60 28.19 -2.68
C MET A 112 13.24 28.80 -3.06
N GLU A 113 12.14 28.13 -2.72
CA GLU A 113 10.79 28.66 -2.98
C GLU A 113 10.50 29.95 -2.20
N THR A 114 11.00 30.06 -0.96
CA THR A 114 10.90 31.32 -0.20
C THR A 114 11.72 32.43 -0.87
N MET A 115 12.98 32.17 -1.21
CA MET A 115 13.82 33.16 -1.89
C MET A 115 13.25 33.62 -3.23
N LYS A 116 12.68 32.71 -4.02
CA LYS A 116 12.02 33.06 -5.29
C LYS A 116 10.82 33.98 -5.09
N LYS A 117 10.03 33.78 -4.03
CA LYS A 117 8.87 34.63 -3.72
C LYS A 117 9.27 36.04 -3.29
N GLU A 118 10.40 36.16 -2.58
CA GLU A 118 10.92 37.43 -2.09
C GLU A 118 11.73 38.19 -3.16
N ALA A 119 12.29 37.49 -4.14
CA ALA A 119 13.10 38.08 -5.19
C ALA A 119 12.26 38.71 -6.31
N ASN A 120 12.60 39.95 -6.70
CA ASN A 120 12.05 40.59 -7.88
C ASN A 120 12.83 40.15 -9.15
N VAL A 121 12.44 39.01 -9.72
CA VAL A 121 13.09 38.42 -10.90
C VAL A 121 12.36 38.87 -12.18
N LYS A 122 13.06 39.56 -13.08
CA LYS A 122 12.57 39.91 -14.42
C LYS A 122 13.20 38.99 -15.46
N TYR A 123 12.37 38.27 -16.21
CA TYR A 123 12.80 37.35 -17.27
C TYR A 123 12.76 38.05 -18.63
N PHE A 124 13.87 38.06 -19.36
CA PHE A 124 13.96 38.57 -20.72
C PHE A 124 14.41 37.44 -21.66
N PRO A 125 13.49 36.83 -22.44
CA PRO A 125 13.87 35.82 -23.43
C PRO A 125 14.64 36.48 -24.58
N GLN A 126 15.71 35.85 -25.05
CA GLN A 126 16.41 36.29 -26.26
C GLN A 126 15.79 35.63 -27.49
N ASN A 127 15.42 36.47 -28.46
CA ASN A 127 15.09 36.08 -29.83
C ASN A 127 16.35 35.86 -30.65
#